data_AF-A0A9N9BSV6-F1
#
_entry.id   AF-A0A9N9BSV6-F1
#
_cell.length_a   1.000
_cell.length_b   1.000
_cell.length_c   1.000
_cell.angle_alpha   90.00
_cell.angle_beta   90.00
_cell.angle_gamma   90.00
#
_symmetry.space_group_name_H-M   'P 1'
#
loop_
_entity.id
_entity.type
_entity.pdbx_description
1 polymer ?
#
loop_
_entity_poly.entity_id
_entity_poly.type
_entity_poly.pdbx_seq_one_letter_code
_entity_poly.pdbx_strand_id
1 'polypeptide(L)'
;LEDSFLQLNWSDEAKINTYTRRPFQPRLIEEVVLAYLNGDTSTQRCTSDFPDRAIIQQLIPNSNKVFRVVVGIRGDPWTIISFYSSSARRKFFKKIKHKKKHDKQKTMTEHDKQEPLAKFIANFTYYDDTNALVVNFTEEPDELAEDATKYILVYYNQTDKIMAIRIDSPTICIRGITNDKPSFTLNPTYDEERDIFKINFADSISMTTFQKTDVEDVEIEIDDEGKLVAILFHNANIKMANMCVK
;
A
#
# COMPACT_ATOMS: atom_id res chain seq x y z
N LEU A 1 8.66 -21.38 -15.44
CA LEU A 1 7.35 -21.13 -16.08
C LEU A 1 7.26 -21.87 -17.41
N GLU A 2 8.25 -21.78 -18.29
CA GLU A 2 8.24 -22.50 -19.58
C GLU A 2 8.28 -24.04 -19.42
N ASP A 3 8.93 -24.55 -18.36
CA ASP A 3 8.95 -26.00 -18.05
C ASP A 3 7.87 -26.48 -17.06
N SER A 4 6.98 -25.57 -16.61
CA SER A 4 5.91 -25.91 -15.67
C SER A 4 4.57 -25.98 -16.40
N PHE A 5 3.84 -27.09 -16.25
CA PHE A 5 2.48 -27.26 -16.75
C PHE A 5 1.49 -26.35 -15.98
N LEU A 6 1.50 -25.08 -16.35
CA LEU A 6 0.62 -24.04 -15.82
C LEU A 6 -0.70 -24.04 -16.58
N GLN A 7 -1.80 -23.85 -15.85
CA GLN A 7 -3.16 -23.89 -16.41
C GLN A 7 -3.70 -22.50 -16.71
N LEU A 8 -3.09 -21.45 -16.16
CA LEU A 8 -3.52 -20.07 -16.33
C LEU A 8 -2.55 -19.32 -17.24
N ASN A 9 -3.04 -18.23 -17.83
CA ASN A 9 -2.17 -17.29 -18.54
C ASN A 9 -1.42 -16.43 -17.52
N TRP A 10 -0.21 -15.97 -17.88
CA TRP A 10 0.60 -15.11 -17.01
C TRP A 10 1.01 -13.85 -17.77
N SER A 11 0.79 -12.69 -17.17
CA SER A 11 1.34 -11.43 -17.68
C SER A 11 2.87 -11.45 -17.61
N ASP A 12 3.53 -10.65 -18.44
CA ASP A 12 4.99 -10.53 -18.37
C ASP A 12 5.45 -9.94 -17.03
N GLU A 13 4.67 -9.04 -16.43
CA GLU A 13 4.88 -8.53 -15.09
C GLU A 13 4.89 -9.65 -14.03
N ALA A 14 3.88 -10.53 -14.04
CA ALA A 14 3.79 -11.66 -13.12
C ALA A 14 4.97 -12.62 -13.29
N LYS A 15 5.38 -12.89 -14.55
CA LYS A 15 6.57 -13.71 -14.84
C LYS A 15 7.82 -13.07 -14.25
N ILE A 16 8.06 -11.79 -14.55
CA ILE A 16 9.24 -11.05 -14.06
C ILE A 16 9.30 -11.07 -12.53
N ASN A 17 8.20 -10.73 -11.87
CA ASN A 17 8.13 -10.71 -10.41
C ASN A 17 8.44 -12.10 -9.82
N THR A 18 7.92 -13.16 -10.43
CA THR A 18 8.20 -14.55 -10.01
C THR A 18 9.67 -14.94 -10.19
N TYR A 19 10.31 -14.55 -11.29
CA TYR A 19 11.70 -14.96 -11.58
C TYR A 19 12.75 -14.12 -10.85
N THR A 20 12.51 -12.81 -10.73
CA THR A 20 13.49 -11.87 -10.18
C THR A 20 13.47 -11.86 -8.65
N ARG A 21 12.28 -11.91 -8.05
CA ARG A 21 12.12 -11.79 -6.59
C ARG A 21 11.93 -13.16 -5.90
N ARG A 22 11.49 -14.18 -6.65
CA ARG A 22 11.18 -15.55 -6.18
C ARG A 22 10.42 -15.64 -4.84
N PRO A 23 9.42 -14.78 -4.57
CA PRO A 23 8.75 -14.81 -3.27
C PRO A 23 7.86 -16.05 -3.10
N PHE A 24 7.31 -16.56 -4.21
CA PHE A 24 6.37 -17.68 -4.22
C PHE A 24 6.59 -18.58 -5.45
N GLN A 25 6.31 -19.87 -5.28
CA GLN A 25 6.34 -20.82 -6.38
C GLN A 25 5.16 -20.57 -7.33
N PRO A 26 5.35 -20.60 -8.67
CA PRO A 26 4.27 -20.42 -9.64
C PRO A 26 3.03 -21.27 -9.36
N ARG A 27 3.27 -22.52 -9.00
CA ARG A 27 2.22 -23.49 -8.69
C ARG A 27 1.32 -23.05 -7.53
N LEU A 28 1.91 -22.50 -6.47
CA LEU A 28 1.14 -21.98 -5.33
C LEU A 28 0.22 -20.83 -5.75
N ILE A 29 0.69 -19.98 -6.66
CA ILE A 29 -0.07 -18.83 -7.16
C ILE A 29 -1.28 -19.31 -7.99
N GLU A 30 -1.09 -20.29 -8.87
CA GLU A 30 -2.20 -20.89 -9.62
C GLU A 30 -3.18 -21.64 -8.71
N GLU A 31 -2.68 -22.39 -7.73
CA GLU A 31 -3.51 -23.17 -6.82
C GLU A 31 -4.53 -22.29 -6.09
N VAL A 32 -4.19 -21.04 -5.75
CA VAL A 32 -5.12 -20.08 -5.14
C VAL A 32 -6.26 -19.71 -6.10
N VAL A 33 -5.96 -19.46 -7.37
CA VAL A 33 -6.96 -19.09 -8.37
C VAL A 33 -7.81 -20.29 -8.76
N LEU A 34 -7.19 -21.45 -8.95
CA LEU A 34 -7.88 -22.71 -9.26
C LEU A 34 -8.78 -23.15 -8.11
N ALA A 35 -8.33 -23.03 -6.86
CA ALA A 35 -9.16 -23.29 -5.68
C ALA A 35 -10.41 -22.42 -5.68
N TYR A 36 -10.28 -21.12 -6.00
CA TYR A 36 -11.43 -20.23 -6.13
C TYR A 36 -12.38 -20.64 -7.26
N LEU A 37 -11.85 -20.96 -8.46
CA LEU A 37 -12.68 -21.41 -9.59
C LEU A 37 -13.41 -22.72 -9.28
N ASN A 38 -12.84 -23.57 -8.43
CA ASN A 38 -13.45 -24.80 -7.94
C ASN A 38 -14.41 -24.62 -6.75
N GLY A 39 -14.61 -23.38 -6.29
CA GLY A 39 -15.53 -23.07 -5.18
C GLY A 39 -14.96 -23.38 -3.78
N ASP A 40 -13.64 -23.41 -3.62
CA ASP A 40 -12.99 -23.62 -2.32
C ASP A 40 -13.30 -22.48 -1.35
N THR A 41 -13.90 -22.83 -0.21
CA THR A 41 -14.31 -21.88 0.84
C THR A 41 -13.16 -21.16 1.56
N SER A 42 -11.92 -21.63 1.40
CA SER A 42 -10.73 -20.95 1.93
C SER A 42 -10.33 -19.73 1.10
N THR A 43 -10.90 -19.60 -0.10
CA THR A 43 -10.66 -18.49 -1.02
C THR A 43 -11.84 -17.54 -1.07
N GLN A 44 -11.59 -16.29 -1.40
CA GLN A 44 -12.64 -15.31 -1.65
C GLN A 44 -12.23 -14.31 -2.71
N ARG A 45 -13.22 -13.80 -3.45
CA ARG A 45 -13.05 -12.69 -4.38
C ARG A 45 -13.27 -11.36 -3.66
N CYS A 46 -12.33 -10.45 -3.79
CA CYS A 46 -12.46 -9.06 -3.37
C CYS A 46 -12.92 -8.19 -4.53
N THR A 47 -13.54 -7.06 -4.18
CA THR A 47 -13.82 -5.97 -5.12
C THR A 47 -12.50 -5.47 -5.72
N SER A 48 -12.48 -5.32 -7.04
CA SER A 48 -11.44 -4.60 -7.76
C SER A 48 -12.09 -3.38 -8.39
N ASP A 49 -11.40 -2.25 -8.35
CA ASP A 49 -11.86 -1.02 -9.00
C ASP A 49 -11.76 -1.12 -10.54
N PHE A 50 -11.08 -2.14 -11.04
CA PHE A 50 -10.97 -2.45 -12.46
C PHE A 50 -12.01 -3.51 -12.85
N PRO A 51 -12.95 -3.20 -13.75
CA PRO A 51 -14.06 -4.12 -14.08
C PRO A 51 -13.59 -5.38 -14.81
N ASP A 52 -12.39 -5.35 -15.37
CA ASP A 52 -11.73 -6.47 -16.07
C ASP A 52 -10.76 -7.26 -15.17
N ARG A 53 -10.70 -6.93 -13.88
CA ARG A 53 -9.84 -7.62 -12.91
C ARG A 53 -10.64 -8.16 -11.73
N ALA A 54 -10.07 -9.17 -11.09
CA ALA A 54 -10.51 -9.66 -9.80
C ALA A 54 -9.29 -9.86 -8.90
N ILE A 55 -9.50 -9.70 -7.60
CA ILE A 55 -8.49 -10.07 -6.59
C ILE A 55 -9.01 -11.32 -5.91
N ILE A 56 -8.33 -12.43 -6.10
CA ILE A 56 -8.59 -13.68 -5.39
C ILE A 56 -7.66 -13.74 -4.20
N GLN A 57 -8.18 -14.02 -3.03
CA GLN A 57 -7.37 -14.10 -1.83
C GLN A 57 -7.63 -15.36 -1.01
N GLN A 58 -6.56 -15.92 -0.43
CA GLN A 58 -6.59 -17.11 0.42
C GLN A 58 -5.80 -16.86 1.71
N LEU A 59 -6.33 -17.33 2.84
CA LEU A 59 -5.61 -17.27 4.10
C LEU A 59 -4.43 -18.26 4.08
N ILE A 60 -3.23 -17.81 4.44
CA ILE A 60 -2.08 -18.70 4.56
C ILE A 60 -2.23 -19.51 5.87
N PRO A 61 -2.24 -20.85 5.82
CA PRO A 61 -2.36 -21.67 7.02
C PRO A 61 -1.29 -21.31 8.06
N ASN A 62 -1.68 -21.25 9.34
CA ASN A 62 -0.80 -20.94 10.46
C ASN A 62 -0.09 -19.57 10.36
N SER A 63 -0.60 -18.65 9.53
CA SER A 63 -0.09 -17.30 9.38
C SER A 63 -1.18 -16.26 9.62
N ASN A 64 -0.78 -15.04 9.99
CA ASN A 64 -1.65 -13.86 9.96
C ASN A 64 -1.71 -13.21 8.56
N LYS A 65 -1.06 -13.83 7.57
CA LYS A 65 -0.97 -13.35 6.21
C LYS A 65 -2.10 -13.90 5.34
N VAL A 66 -2.54 -13.07 4.41
CA VAL A 66 -3.44 -13.42 3.32
C VAL A 66 -2.67 -13.29 2.03
N PHE A 67 -2.72 -14.33 1.23
CA PHE A 67 -2.15 -14.36 -0.10
C PHE A 67 -3.17 -13.81 -1.09
N ARG A 68 -2.77 -12.87 -1.95
CA ARG A 68 -3.64 -12.22 -2.94
C ARG A 68 -3.07 -12.40 -4.33
N VAL A 69 -3.94 -12.76 -5.27
CA VAL A 69 -3.65 -12.91 -6.69
C VAL A 69 -4.57 -12.00 -7.48
N VAL A 70 -3.99 -11.07 -8.23
CA VAL A 70 -4.71 -10.20 -9.15
C VAL A 70 -4.81 -10.91 -10.49
N VAL A 71 -6.03 -11.12 -10.97
CA VAL A 71 -6.32 -11.84 -12.20
C VAL A 71 -7.13 -10.98 -13.17
N GLY A 72 -6.80 -11.06 -14.46
CA GLY A 72 -7.63 -10.56 -15.55
C GLY A 72 -8.70 -11.58 -15.91
N ILE A 73 -9.97 -11.15 -15.89
CA ILE A 73 -11.14 -12.04 -16.03
C ILE A 73 -11.76 -12.05 -17.43
N ARG A 74 -11.18 -11.32 -18.39
CA ARG A 74 -11.71 -11.20 -19.76
C ARG A 74 -11.32 -12.34 -20.71
N GLY A 75 -10.43 -13.25 -20.29
CA GLY A 75 -9.97 -14.39 -21.10
C GLY A 75 -10.27 -15.72 -20.43
N ASP A 76 -10.28 -16.80 -21.23
CA ASP A 76 -10.32 -18.18 -20.75
C ASP A 76 -9.12 -18.94 -21.36
N PRO A 77 -8.13 -19.38 -20.55
CA PRO A 77 -8.09 -19.27 -19.09
C PRO A 77 -7.80 -17.83 -18.59
N TRP A 78 -8.14 -17.56 -17.33
CA TRP A 78 -7.84 -16.29 -16.66
C TRP A 78 -6.34 -15.99 -16.68
N THR A 79 -5.98 -14.70 -16.65
CA THR A 79 -4.58 -14.25 -16.68
C THR A 79 -4.14 -13.78 -15.30
N ILE A 80 -3.10 -14.37 -14.72
CA ILE A 80 -2.44 -13.85 -13.52
C ILE A 80 -1.67 -12.58 -13.91
N ILE A 81 -2.04 -11.46 -13.30
CA ILE A 81 -1.46 -10.13 -13.56
C ILE A 81 -0.36 -9.83 -12.54
N SER A 82 -0.63 -10.08 -11.25
CA SER A 82 0.31 -9.86 -10.15
C SER A 82 -0.14 -10.64 -8.91
N PHE A 83 0.70 -10.72 -7.89
CA PHE A 83 0.42 -11.42 -6.64
C PHE A 83 1.28 -10.85 -5.49
N TYR A 84 0.77 -10.93 -4.27
CA TYR A 84 1.44 -10.41 -3.07
C TYR A 84 0.88 -11.04 -1.80
N SER A 85 1.65 -10.97 -0.72
CA SER A 85 1.17 -11.33 0.62
C SER A 85 0.88 -10.06 1.44
N SER A 86 -0.14 -10.11 2.28
CA SER A 86 -0.58 -8.98 3.10
C SER A 86 -0.91 -9.44 4.52
N SER A 87 -0.68 -8.61 5.53
CA SER A 87 -1.18 -8.85 6.89
C SER A 87 -2.69 -8.58 6.91
N ALA A 88 -3.54 -9.61 6.97
CA ALA A 88 -4.98 -9.38 6.93
C ALA A 88 -5.78 -10.33 7.81
N ARG A 89 -5.60 -10.20 9.13
CA ARG A 89 -6.67 -10.59 10.08
C ARG A 89 -7.89 -9.67 9.97
N ARG A 90 -7.73 -8.39 9.60
CA ARG A 90 -8.84 -7.41 9.71
C ARG A 90 -9.90 -7.54 8.60
N LYS A 91 -9.54 -7.86 7.35
CA LYS A 91 -10.50 -7.96 6.24
C LYS A 91 -11.21 -9.32 6.17
N PHE A 92 -10.55 -10.44 6.54
CA PHE A 92 -11.17 -11.78 6.53
C PHE A 92 -12.24 -11.95 7.63
N PHE A 93 -12.04 -11.33 8.81
CA PHE A 93 -12.93 -11.45 9.96
C PHE A 93 -13.92 -10.27 10.14
N LYS A 94 -14.09 -9.37 9.16
CA LYS A 94 -15.01 -8.20 9.27
C LYS A 94 -16.48 -8.56 9.56
N LYS A 95 -16.89 -9.84 9.49
CA LYS A 95 -18.19 -10.32 9.99
C LYS A 95 -18.28 -10.46 11.52
N ILE A 96 -17.19 -10.32 12.28
CA ILE A 96 -17.15 -10.62 13.73
C ILE A 96 -16.36 -9.55 14.50
N LYS A 97 -16.98 -8.39 14.80
CA LYS A 97 -17.22 -7.87 16.18
C LYS A 97 -17.40 -6.35 16.33
N HIS A 98 -18.37 -6.08 17.22
CA HIS A 98 -18.68 -4.96 18.11
C HIS A 98 -17.80 -3.69 18.17
N LYS A 99 -18.53 -2.56 18.12
CA LYS A 99 -18.08 -1.20 18.47
C LYS A 99 -17.65 -1.12 19.94
N LYS A 100 -16.46 -0.57 20.20
CA LYS A 100 -16.18 0.16 21.44
C LYS A 100 -15.75 1.58 21.10
N LYS A 101 -16.45 2.53 21.70
CA LYS A 101 -16.08 3.96 21.78
C LYS A 101 -14.96 4.13 22.79
N HIS A 102 -14.04 5.05 22.51
CA HIS A 102 -13.36 5.79 23.56
C HIS A 102 -13.30 7.27 23.20
N ASP A 103 -13.90 8.08 24.08
CA ASP A 103 -13.65 9.51 24.24
C ASP A 103 -12.32 9.71 25.00
N LYS A 104 -11.58 10.78 24.68
CA LYS A 104 -11.18 11.84 25.63
C LYS A 104 -10.34 12.94 24.98
N GLN A 105 -10.78 14.17 25.17
CA GLN A 105 -9.99 15.42 25.09
C GLN A 105 -8.99 15.52 26.25
N LYS A 106 -7.84 16.18 26.03
CA LYS A 106 -7.36 17.26 26.92
C LYS A 106 -6.27 18.15 26.27
N THR A 107 -6.11 19.31 26.90
CA THR A 107 -5.68 20.65 26.46
C THR A 107 -4.18 20.91 26.37
N MET A 108 -3.85 21.92 25.55
CA MET A 108 -2.52 22.51 25.24
C MET A 108 -1.81 23.16 26.43
N THR A 109 -0.48 23.17 26.37
CA THR A 109 0.37 24.30 26.80
C THR A 109 1.60 24.37 25.89
N GLU A 110 1.84 25.54 25.29
CA GLU A 110 3.02 25.88 24.48
C GLU A 110 4.29 25.95 25.34
N HIS A 111 5.45 25.55 24.79
CA HIS A 111 6.66 26.38 24.82
C HIS A 111 7.79 25.86 23.91
N ASP A 112 8.38 26.85 23.22
CA ASP A 112 9.73 27.01 22.69
C ASP A 112 10.24 26.17 21.50
N LYS A 113 10.39 26.93 20.40
CA LYS A 113 10.98 26.60 19.12
C LYS A 113 12.45 26.20 19.26
N GLN A 114 12.70 24.92 19.09
CA GLN A 114 13.95 24.41 18.52
C GLN A 114 13.61 23.87 17.13
N GLU A 115 14.38 24.22 16.10
CA GLU A 115 14.24 23.58 14.79
C GLU A 115 14.42 22.06 14.96
N PRO A 116 13.42 21.23 14.62
CA PRO A 116 13.53 19.80 14.84
C PRO A 116 14.53 19.24 13.82
N LEU A 117 15.59 18.59 14.30
CA LEU A 117 16.28 17.60 13.47
C LEU A 117 15.21 16.63 12.95
N ALA A 118 15.18 16.39 11.64
CA ALA A 118 14.18 15.52 11.02
C ALA A 118 14.17 14.14 11.70
N LYS A 119 13.13 13.88 12.51
CA LYS A 119 12.95 12.62 13.25
C LYS A 119 12.67 11.43 12.32
N PHE A 120 12.25 11.71 11.10
CA PHE A 120 11.91 10.75 10.05
C PHE A 120 12.62 11.14 8.77
N ILE A 121 13.19 10.15 8.08
CA ILE A 121 13.76 10.29 6.74
C ILE A 121 12.79 9.66 5.74
N ALA A 122 12.54 10.36 4.64
CA ALA A 122 11.79 9.85 3.50
C ALA A 122 12.62 10.05 2.24
N ASN A 123 13.04 8.95 1.63
CA ASN A 123 13.68 8.92 0.32
C ASN A 123 12.67 8.46 -0.71
N PHE A 124 12.90 8.75 -1.99
CA PHE A 124 12.04 8.25 -3.05
C PHE A 124 12.82 7.69 -4.22
N THR A 125 12.17 6.79 -4.94
CA THR A 125 12.65 6.23 -6.20
C THR A 125 11.48 6.17 -7.16
N TYR A 126 11.69 6.71 -8.36
CA TYR A 126 10.74 6.58 -9.45
C TYR A 126 11.20 5.49 -10.41
N TYR A 127 10.30 4.57 -10.73
CA TYR A 127 10.54 3.43 -11.59
C TYR A 127 9.90 3.69 -12.95
N ASP A 128 10.73 4.04 -13.94
CA ASP A 128 10.31 4.37 -15.30
C ASP A 128 9.57 3.20 -15.98
N ASP A 129 9.92 1.95 -15.65
CA ASP A 129 9.38 0.72 -16.25
C ASP A 129 7.94 0.42 -15.81
N THR A 130 7.61 0.74 -14.55
CA THR A 130 6.31 0.48 -13.93
C THR A 130 5.47 1.75 -13.76
N ASN A 131 6.02 2.92 -14.12
CA ASN A 131 5.43 4.23 -13.85
C ASN A 131 4.97 4.31 -12.38
N ALA A 132 5.86 3.99 -11.46
CA ALA A 132 5.56 3.91 -10.04
C ALA A 132 6.53 4.78 -9.23
N LEU A 133 5.99 5.53 -8.27
CA LEU A 133 6.76 6.23 -7.25
C LEU A 133 6.76 5.40 -5.98
N VAL A 134 7.94 5.08 -5.46
CA VAL A 134 8.08 4.46 -4.13
C VAL A 134 8.75 5.46 -3.21
N VAL A 135 8.11 5.74 -2.08
CA VAL A 135 8.70 6.52 -0.98
C VAL A 135 9.10 5.57 0.13
N ASN A 136 10.40 5.49 0.39
CA ASN A 136 11.02 4.60 1.36
C ASN A 136 11.36 5.37 2.63
N PHE A 137 10.97 4.81 3.77
CA PHE A 137 11.34 5.32 5.10
C PHE A 137 12.54 4.57 5.67
N THR A 138 12.75 3.31 5.30
CA THR A 138 13.88 2.47 5.74
C THR A 138 14.54 1.76 4.55
N GLU A 139 15.64 1.05 4.80
CA GLU A 139 16.25 0.17 3.80
C GLU A 139 15.37 -1.06 3.54
N GLU A 140 15.12 -1.31 2.25
CA GLU A 140 14.35 -2.39 1.61
C GLU A 140 13.04 -2.84 2.28
N PRO A 141 11.86 -2.54 1.71
CA PRO A 141 10.58 -3.00 2.26
C PRO A 141 10.48 -4.53 2.27
N ASP A 142 10.03 -5.09 3.40
CA ASP A 142 9.53 -6.46 3.46
C ASP A 142 8.33 -6.62 2.49
N GLU A 143 8.05 -7.84 2.03
CA GLU A 143 7.00 -8.15 1.04
C GLU A 143 5.56 -7.99 1.53
N LEU A 144 5.34 -7.42 2.72
CA LEU A 144 4.02 -7.21 3.27
C LEU A 144 3.45 -5.89 2.78
N ALA A 145 2.39 -5.94 1.98
CA ALA A 145 1.74 -4.75 1.46
C ALA A 145 0.22 -4.75 1.68
N GLU A 146 -0.35 -3.59 1.97
CA GLU A 146 -1.80 -3.38 2.06
C GLU A 146 -2.24 -2.18 1.20
N ASP A 147 -3.26 -2.39 0.36
CA ASP A 147 -3.94 -1.32 -0.35
C ASP A 147 -4.63 -0.40 0.66
N ALA A 148 -4.08 0.80 0.84
CA ALA A 148 -4.66 1.81 1.71
C ALA A 148 -5.76 2.58 0.99
N THR A 149 -5.53 2.90 -0.27
CA THR A 149 -6.53 3.53 -1.16
C THR A 149 -6.23 3.13 -2.60
N LYS A 150 -7.07 3.55 -3.54
CA LYS A 150 -6.77 3.45 -4.98
C LYS A 150 -5.48 4.17 -5.42
N TYR A 151 -4.93 5.04 -4.58
CA TYR A 151 -3.71 5.80 -4.87
C TYR A 151 -2.46 5.16 -4.28
N ILE A 152 -2.58 4.45 -3.16
CA ILE A 152 -1.44 4.11 -2.31
C ILE A 152 -1.49 2.66 -1.84
N LEU A 153 -0.38 1.98 -2.06
CA LEU A 153 -0.03 0.70 -1.46
C LEU A 153 0.98 0.95 -0.33
N VAL A 154 0.70 0.45 0.88
CA VAL A 154 1.56 0.65 2.07
C VAL A 154 2.33 -0.64 2.35
N TYR A 155 3.64 -0.53 2.50
CA TYR A 155 4.51 -1.66 2.85
C TYR A 155 4.88 -1.64 4.33
N TYR A 156 4.93 -2.83 4.94
CA TYR A 156 5.20 -3.02 6.36
C TYR A 156 6.36 -3.96 6.60
N ASN A 157 7.05 -3.78 7.71
CA ASN A 157 8.00 -4.77 8.22
C ASN A 157 7.29 -5.93 8.93
N GLN A 158 8.07 -6.94 9.33
CA GLN A 158 7.58 -8.07 10.14
C GLN A 158 6.93 -7.70 11.48
N THR A 159 7.15 -6.48 11.98
CA THR A 159 6.55 -5.95 13.22
C THR A 159 5.33 -5.05 12.97
N ASP A 160 4.76 -5.07 11.76
CA ASP A 160 3.57 -4.28 11.37
C ASP A 160 3.82 -2.76 11.37
N LYS A 161 5.08 -2.34 11.16
CA LYS A 161 5.45 -0.93 11.01
C LYS A 161 5.64 -0.54 9.55
N ILE A 162 5.16 0.63 9.16
CA ILE A 162 5.22 1.17 7.80
C ILE A 162 6.67 1.48 7.41
N MET A 163 7.13 0.85 6.33
CA MET A 163 8.48 1.00 5.78
C MET A 163 8.52 1.80 4.50
N ALA A 164 7.47 1.71 3.69
CA ALA A 164 7.40 2.40 2.42
C ALA A 164 5.94 2.59 1.98
N ILE A 165 5.75 3.47 1.01
CA ILE A 165 4.51 3.60 0.25
C ILE A 165 4.83 3.56 -1.24
N ARG A 166 3.92 2.99 -2.03
CA ARG A 166 3.97 3.01 -3.49
C ARG A 166 2.73 3.70 -4.05
N ILE A 167 2.96 4.56 -5.02
CA ILE A 167 1.93 5.26 -5.79
C ILE A 167 2.12 4.87 -7.25
N ASP A 168 1.16 4.16 -7.80
CA ASP A 168 1.16 3.81 -9.22
C ASP A 168 0.64 4.99 -10.05
N SER A 169 1.23 5.18 -11.23
CA SER A 169 0.91 6.26 -12.16
C SER A 169 0.88 7.65 -11.50
N PRO A 170 1.99 8.13 -10.90
CA PRO A 170 2.04 9.40 -10.20
C PRO A 170 1.64 10.60 -11.08
N THR A 171 1.87 10.56 -12.39
CA THR A 171 1.38 11.58 -13.35
C THR A 171 -0.15 11.70 -13.39
N ILE A 172 -0.86 10.61 -13.10
CA ILE A 172 -2.31 10.55 -13.04
C ILE A 172 -2.81 10.81 -11.62
N CYS A 173 -2.08 10.34 -10.61
CA CYS A 173 -2.54 10.33 -9.23
C CYS A 173 -2.18 11.58 -8.46
N ILE A 174 -1.03 12.20 -8.71
CA ILE A 174 -0.46 13.28 -7.91
C ILE A 174 -0.65 14.62 -8.60
N ARG A 175 -1.00 15.65 -7.82
CA ARG A 175 -1.17 17.01 -8.31
C ARG A 175 0.17 17.62 -8.75
N GLY A 176 0.15 18.38 -9.84
CA GLY A 176 1.31 19.14 -10.33
C GLY A 176 2.30 18.33 -11.15
N ILE A 177 2.06 17.03 -11.34
CA ILE A 177 2.92 16.17 -12.15
C ILE A 177 2.35 16.05 -13.56
N THR A 178 3.03 16.68 -14.52
CA THR A 178 2.61 16.70 -15.93
C THR A 178 3.57 16.01 -16.89
N ASN A 179 4.76 15.62 -16.42
CA ASN A 179 5.81 15.05 -17.27
C ASN A 179 5.96 13.53 -17.06
N ASP A 180 6.25 12.83 -18.15
CA ASP A 180 6.45 11.37 -18.19
C ASP A 180 7.60 10.90 -17.27
N LYS A 181 8.57 11.80 -17.01
CA LYS A 181 9.59 11.63 -15.99
C LYS A 181 9.41 12.66 -14.87
N PRO A 182 8.58 12.36 -13.86
CA PRO A 182 8.31 13.27 -12.77
C PRO A 182 9.57 13.60 -11.96
N SER A 183 9.81 14.89 -11.77
CA SER A 183 10.80 15.39 -10.81
C SER A 183 10.09 15.68 -9.49
N PHE A 184 10.41 14.91 -8.45
CA PHE A 184 9.83 15.10 -7.12
C PHE A 184 10.80 15.85 -6.22
N THR A 185 10.28 16.77 -5.41
CA THR A 185 10.94 17.20 -4.19
C THR A 185 10.00 16.83 -3.06
N LEU A 186 10.34 15.78 -2.32
CA LEU A 186 9.58 15.44 -1.13
C LEU A 186 9.92 16.45 -0.04
N ASN A 187 8.89 17.06 0.52
CA ASN A 187 8.99 17.95 1.69
C ASN A 187 8.32 17.26 2.89
N PRO A 188 8.98 16.24 3.49
CA PRO A 188 8.47 15.59 4.67
C PRO A 188 8.54 16.53 5.87
N THR A 189 7.47 16.58 6.66
CA THR A 189 7.42 17.33 7.91
C THR A 189 6.91 16.44 9.03
N TYR A 190 7.37 16.66 10.25
CA TYR A 190 6.91 15.93 11.42
C TYR A 190 6.45 16.91 12.50
N ASP A 191 5.22 16.73 12.97
CA ASP A 191 4.60 17.45 14.08
C ASP A 191 4.72 16.60 15.35
N GLU A 192 5.60 17.02 16.26
CA GLU A 192 5.86 16.35 17.53
C GLU A 192 4.68 16.38 18.49
N GLU A 193 3.91 17.48 18.51
CA GLU A 193 2.80 17.65 19.45
C GLU A 193 1.63 16.72 19.11
N ARG A 194 1.42 16.49 17.80
CA ARG A 194 0.34 15.65 17.29
C ARG A 194 0.76 14.24 16.92
N ASP A 195 2.06 13.95 16.93
CA ASP A 195 2.66 12.71 16.41
C ASP A 195 2.21 12.40 14.98
N ILE A 196 2.31 13.42 14.11
CA ILE A 196 1.91 13.34 12.70
C ILE A 196 3.12 13.53 11.79
N PHE A 197 3.41 12.52 10.98
CA PHE A 197 4.36 12.64 9.87
C PHE A 197 3.60 12.92 8.58
N LYS A 198 3.94 14.01 7.89
CA LYS A 198 3.30 14.44 6.65
C LYS A 198 4.30 14.42 5.50
N ILE A 199 3.88 13.89 4.35
CA ILE A 199 4.64 13.94 3.10
C ILE A 199 3.84 14.77 2.11
N ASN A 200 4.38 15.92 1.73
CA ASN A 200 3.80 16.78 0.71
C ASN A 200 4.40 16.43 -0.66
N PHE A 201 3.52 16.23 -1.66
CA PHE A 201 3.92 16.00 -3.05
C PHE A 201 3.75 17.24 -3.93
N ALA A 202 2.87 18.16 -3.52
CA ALA A 202 2.61 19.42 -4.19
C ALA A 202 2.67 20.58 -3.19
N ASP A 203 2.86 21.79 -3.70
CA ASP A 203 2.77 23.00 -2.90
C ASP A 203 1.37 23.20 -2.30
N SER A 204 1.28 24.01 -1.24
CA SER A 204 0.03 24.27 -0.53
C SER A 204 -1.03 24.87 -1.46
N ILE A 205 -2.21 24.23 -1.52
CA ILE A 205 -3.36 24.64 -2.32
C ILE A 205 -4.54 24.92 -1.38
N SER A 206 -5.39 25.90 -1.73
CA SER A 206 -6.45 26.40 -0.86
C SER A 206 -7.69 25.51 -0.75
N MET A 207 -7.88 24.57 -1.69
CA MET A 207 -9.05 23.67 -1.73
C MET A 207 -8.61 22.20 -1.71
N THR A 208 -8.37 21.69 -0.51
CA THR A 208 -8.07 20.27 -0.29
C THR A 208 -9.03 19.67 0.74
N THR A 209 -9.19 18.35 0.68
CA THR A 209 -9.97 17.57 1.65
C THR A 209 -9.13 16.39 2.15
N PHE A 210 -9.26 16.10 3.44
CA PHE A 210 -8.64 14.92 4.04
C PHE A 210 -9.59 13.72 3.96
N GLN A 211 -9.06 12.57 3.51
CA GLN A 211 -9.77 11.32 3.41
C GLN A 211 -9.05 10.22 4.19
N LYS A 212 -9.80 9.45 4.98
CA LYS A 212 -9.27 8.27 5.68
C LYS A 212 -9.02 7.14 4.70
N THR A 213 -7.92 6.43 4.92
CA THR A 213 -7.59 5.25 4.14
C THR A 213 -8.09 3.97 4.84
N ASP A 214 -8.00 2.84 4.13
CA ASP A 214 -8.24 1.51 4.72
C ASP A 214 -7.18 1.13 5.76
N VAL A 215 -6.01 1.77 5.70
CA VAL A 215 -4.94 1.62 6.69
C VAL A 215 -5.21 2.57 7.86
N GLU A 216 -5.27 1.99 9.05
CA GLU A 216 -5.46 2.74 10.29
C GLU A 216 -4.34 3.77 10.49
N ASP A 217 -4.72 4.97 10.94
CA ASP A 217 -3.83 6.09 11.19
C ASP A 217 -3.14 6.65 9.93
N VAL A 218 -3.60 6.28 8.73
CA VAL A 218 -3.15 6.88 7.47
C VAL A 218 -4.31 7.64 6.83
N GLU A 219 -4.05 8.90 6.49
CA GLU A 219 -4.97 9.79 5.78
C GLU A 219 -4.28 10.37 4.55
N ILE A 220 -5.08 10.73 3.55
CA ILE A 220 -4.61 11.41 2.35
C ILE A 220 -5.28 12.77 2.20
N GLU A 221 -4.52 13.73 1.70
CA GLU A 221 -5.00 15.04 1.30
C GLU A 221 -5.18 15.04 -0.21
N ILE A 222 -6.39 15.35 -0.67
CA ILE A 222 -6.77 15.33 -2.09
C ILE A 222 -7.34 16.70 -2.47
N ASP A 223 -7.00 17.20 -3.67
CA ASP A 223 -7.59 18.42 -4.22
C ASP A 223 -9.02 18.21 -4.75
N ASP A 224 -9.63 19.28 -5.25
CA ASP A 224 -10.97 19.28 -5.83
C ASP A 224 -11.08 18.51 -7.15
N GLU A 225 -9.95 18.28 -7.83
CA GLU A 225 -9.84 17.43 -9.03
C GLU A 225 -9.64 15.94 -8.70
N GLY A 226 -9.55 15.58 -7.41
CA GLY A 226 -9.35 14.20 -6.99
C GLY A 226 -7.89 13.74 -7.08
N LYS A 227 -6.92 14.65 -7.13
CA LYS A 227 -5.48 14.38 -7.17
C LYS A 227 -4.87 14.40 -5.77
N LEU A 228 -3.94 13.49 -5.51
CA LEU A 228 -3.19 13.40 -4.28
C LEU A 228 -2.25 14.60 -4.12
N VAL A 229 -2.37 15.27 -2.98
CA VAL A 229 -1.55 16.43 -2.58
C VAL A 229 -0.55 16.04 -1.50
N ALA A 230 -1.01 15.30 -0.48
CA ALA A 230 -0.18 14.87 0.64
C ALA A 230 -0.66 13.57 1.28
N ILE A 231 0.20 12.94 2.07
CA ILE A 231 -0.13 11.79 2.92
C ILE A 231 0.25 12.12 4.36
N LEU A 232 -0.63 11.73 5.29
CA LEU A 232 -0.47 11.92 6.72
C LEU A 232 -0.45 10.56 7.42
N PHE A 233 0.56 10.37 8.25
CA PHE A 233 0.71 9.22 9.15
C PHE A 233 0.53 9.72 10.57
N HIS A 234 -0.61 9.40 11.18
CA HIS A 234 -0.88 9.64 12.59
C HIS A 234 -0.20 8.56 13.45
N ASN A 235 0.05 8.86 14.72
CA ASN A 235 0.79 7.98 15.64
C ASN A 235 2.15 7.53 15.02
N ALA A 236 2.82 8.44 14.32
CA ALA A 236 3.96 8.14 13.45
C ALA A 236 5.08 7.42 14.21
N ASN A 237 5.37 7.82 15.46
CA ASN A 237 6.39 7.18 16.30
C ASN A 237 6.14 5.69 16.56
N ILE A 238 4.87 5.28 16.58
CA ILE A 238 4.48 3.89 16.82
C ILE A 238 4.42 3.14 15.48
N LYS A 239 3.81 3.77 14.48
CA LYS A 239 3.43 3.14 13.21
C LYS A 239 4.56 3.06 12.21
N MET A 240 5.52 3.99 12.21
CA MET A 240 6.59 4.01 11.21
C MET A 240 7.81 3.22 11.66
N ALA A 241 8.41 2.52 10.71
CA ALA A 241 9.61 1.71 10.94
C ALA A 241 10.85 2.59 11.15
N ASN A 242 10.89 3.73 10.46
CA ASN A 242 11.95 4.70 10.61
C ASN A 242 11.70 5.58 11.84
N MET A 243 12.59 5.53 12.82
CA MET A 243 12.78 6.63 13.77
C MET A 243 14.28 6.92 13.76
N CYS A 244 14.67 8.14 13.43
CA CYS A 244 16.04 8.56 13.68
C CYS A 244 16.26 8.58 15.19
N VAL A 245 16.89 7.52 15.70
CA VAL A 245 17.46 7.50 17.04
C VAL A 245 18.80 8.22 16.93
N LYS A 246 18.98 9.27 17.74
CA LYS A 246 20.28 9.93 17.93
C LYS A 246 21.33 8.96 18.47
#